data_AF-A0A2D7AQP4-F1
#
_entry.id   AF-A0A2D7AQP4-F1
#
_cell.length_a   1.000
_cell.length_b   1.000
_cell.length_c   1.000
_cell.angle_alpha   90.00
_cell.angle_beta   90.00
_cell.angle_gamma   90.00
#
_symmetry.space_group_name_H-M   'P 1'
#
loop_
_entity.id
_entity.type
_entity.pdbx_description
1 polymer ?
#
loop_
_entity_poly.entity_id
_entity_poly.type
_entity_poly.pdbx_seq_one_letter_code
_entity_poly.pdbx_strand_id
1 'polypeptide(L)'
;MKLCRIGELGKEKPAIIDKDGSYKDLSSAVSDFNPENLNFQTIDNIKKLNIKDLPTLDANSRIGACVNNPSKFLGIGLNFKDHATEQNLPIPKEPIIFSKFTNCIVGPNDNIEVPKNSNHTDWEVEI
;
A
#
# COMPACT_ATOMS: atom_id res chain seq x y z
N MET A 1 13.35 7.06 -0.66
CA MET A 1 12.11 7.76 -1.08
C MET A 1 10.95 6.95 -0.54
N LYS A 2 9.93 7.59 0.04
CA LYS A 2 8.73 6.92 0.56
C LYS A 2 7.50 7.61 -0.03
N LEU A 3 6.75 6.93 -0.88
CA LEU A 3 5.55 7.45 -1.53
C LEU A 3 4.31 6.98 -0.78
N CYS A 4 3.30 7.83 -0.69
CA CYS A 4 2.03 7.52 -0.04
C CYS A 4 0.86 8.26 -0.70
N ARG A 5 -0.37 7.92 -0.31
CA ARG A 5 -1.58 8.66 -0.68
C ARG A 5 -2.21 9.23 0.59
N ILE A 6 -2.49 10.53 0.63
CA ILE A 6 -2.95 11.25 1.82
C ILE A 6 -4.31 11.91 1.55
N GLY A 7 -5.27 11.69 2.43
CA GLY A 7 -6.59 12.32 2.39
C GLY A 7 -7.75 11.39 2.75
N GLU A 8 -8.95 11.95 2.70
CA GLU A 8 -10.20 11.21 2.87
C GLU A 8 -10.36 10.11 1.80
N LEU A 9 -11.12 9.06 2.14
CA LEU A 9 -11.36 7.93 1.25
C LEU A 9 -11.90 8.40 -0.12
N GLY A 10 -11.19 8.05 -1.19
CA GLY A 10 -11.56 8.42 -2.57
C GLY A 10 -11.20 9.85 -2.98
N LYS A 11 -10.55 10.62 -2.10
CA LYS A 11 -10.04 11.97 -2.37
C LYS A 11 -8.55 12.11 -2.03
N GLU A 12 -7.84 10.99 -1.93
CA GLU A 12 -6.43 11.02 -1.57
C GLU A 12 -5.59 11.67 -2.67
N LYS A 13 -4.57 12.40 -2.25
CA LYS A 13 -3.55 12.99 -3.10
C LYS A 13 -2.27 12.15 -3.07
N PRO A 14 -1.54 12.02 -4.19
CA PRO A 14 -0.21 11.44 -4.18
C PRO A 14 0.74 12.33 -3.38
N ALA A 15 1.55 11.71 -2.54
CA ALA A 15 2.47 12.42 -1.65
C ALA A 15 3.79 11.65 -1.45
N ILE A 16 4.79 12.37 -0.94
CA ILE A 16 6.07 11.83 -0.49
C ILE A 16 6.29 12.17 0.99
N ILE A 17 6.80 11.21 1.74
CA ILE A 17 7.22 11.41 3.13
C ILE A 17 8.67 11.91 3.11
N ASP A 18 8.89 13.14 3.56
CA ASP A 18 10.22 13.73 3.68
C ASP A 18 10.97 13.17 4.90
N LYS A 19 12.26 13.50 5.03
CA LYS A 19 13.15 13.00 6.09
C LYS A 19 12.71 13.40 7.50
N ASP A 20 11.99 14.51 7.63
CA ASP A 20 11.40 14.99 8.88
C ASP A 20 10.04 14.34 9.19
N GLY A 21 9.55 13.45 8.33
CA GLY A 21 8.25 12.80 8.45
C GLY A 21 7.08 13.61 7.89
N SER A 22 7.31 14.82 7.39
CA SER A 22 6.26 15.64 6.78
C SER A 22 5.79 15.06 5.45
N TYR A 23 4.50 15.23 5.16
CA TYR A 23 3.91 14.84 3.88
C TYR A 23 3.99 16.01 2.90
N LYS A 24 4.53 15.75 1.71
CA LYS A 24 4.64 16.74 0.63
C LYS A 24 3.75 16.34 -0.55
N ASP A 25 2.93 17.28 -1.01
CA ASP A 25 1.97 17.10 -2.09
C ASP A 25 2.70 16.92 -3.43
N LEU A 26 2.43 15.81 -4.13
CA LEU A 26 2.98 15.49 -5.45
C LEU A 26 1.97 15.71 -6.58
N SER A 27 0.78 16.28 -6.31
CA SER A 27 -0.29 16.46 -7.30
C SER A 27 0.12 17.30 -8.52
N SER A 28 1.18 18.12 -8.40
CA SER A 28 1.74 18.87 -9.53
C SER A 28 2.63 18.05 -10.47
N ALA A 29 3.10 16.88 -10.02
CA ALA A 29 4.03 16.02 -10.76
C ALA A 29 3.39 14.71 -11.23
N VAL A 30 2.37 14.21 -10.52
CA VAL A 30 1.64 12.99 -10.84
C VAL A 30 0.19 13.14 -10.39
N SER A 31 -0.77 12.66 -11.19
CA SER A 31 -2.18 12.79 -10.85
C SER A 31 -2.60 11.88 -9.69
N ASP A 32 -2.12 10.63 -9.68
CA ASP A 32 -2.23 9.69 -8.56
C ASP A 32 -1.29 8.50 -8.76
N PHE A 33 -1.07 7.66 -7.73
CA PHE A 33 -0.35 6.40 -7.84
C PHE A 33 -1.31 5.27 -8.22
N ASN A 34 -1.44 5.00 -9.52
CA ASN A 34 -2.30 3.97 -10.10
C ASN A 34 -1.52 3.18 -11.16
N PRO A 35 -2.11 2.14 -11.80
CA PRO A 35 -1.41 1.35 -12.82
C PRO A 35 -0.87 2.14 -14.02
N GLU A 36 -1.46 3.28 -14.36
CA GLU A 36 -1.02 4.12 -15.49
C GLU A 36 0.22 4.94 -15.13
N ASN A 37 0.25 5.46 -13.89
CA ASN A 37 1.23 6.45 -13.46
C ASN A 37 2.37 5.88 -12.60
N LEU A 38 2.17 4.74 -11.94
CA LEU A 38 3.20 4.14 -11.08
C LEU A 38 4.20 3.34 -11.93
N ASN A 39 5.06 4.06 -12.62
CA ASN A 39 6.06 3.51 -13.53
C ASN A 39 7.45 4.17 -13.31
N PHE A 40 8.50 3.63 -13.93
CA PHE A 40 9.87 4.11 -13.74
C PHE A 40 10.04 5.58 -14.14
N GLN A 41 9.39 6.03 -15.22
CA GLN A 41 9.50 7.40 -15.69
C GLN A 41 8.93 8.39 -14.65
N THR A 42 7.77 8.10 -14.08
CA THR A 42 7.17 8.92 -13.02
C THR A 42 8.05 8.94 -11.78
N ILE A 43 8.58 7.79 -11.37
CA ILE A 43 9.49 7.67 -10.23
C ILE A 43 10.75 8.51 -10.44
N ASP A 44 11.35 8.45 -11.62
CA ASP A 44 12.56 9.22 -11.94
C ASP A 44 12.29 10.73 -12.07
N ASN A 45 11.08 11.11 -12.50
CA ASN A 45 10.65 12.51 -12.46
C ASN A 45 10.51 13.01 -11.02
N ILE A 46 9.89 12.23 -10.13
CA ILE A 46 9.76 12.59 -8.70
C ILE A 46 11.13 12.73 -8.04
N LYS A 47 12.10 11.84 -8.34
CA LYS A 47 13.46 11.91 -7.80
C LYS A 47 14.20 13.21 -8.14
N LYS A 48 13.84 13.87 -9.24
CA LYS A 48 14.46 15.14 -9.69
C LYS A 48 13.84 16.36 -9.02
N LEU A 49 12.70 16.21 -8.35
CA LEU A 49 12.01 17.32 -7.69
C LEU A 49 12.79 17.77 -6.45
N ASN A 50 12.79 19.07 -6.20
CA ASN A 50 13.18 19.60 -4.91
C ASN A 50 11.99 19.49 -3.94
N ILE A 51 12.02 18.45 -3.10
CA ILE A 51 10.93 18.11 -2.17
C ILE A 51 10.60 19.26 -1.21
N LYS A 52 11.56 20.14 -0.91
CA LYS A 52 11.37 21.30 -0.01
C LYS A 52 10.44 22.36 -0.58
N ASP A 53 10.32 22.45 -1.90
CA ASP A 53 9.51 23.45 -2.58
C ASP A 53 8.04 23.02 -2.73
N LEU A 54 7.75 21.75 -2.40
CA LEU A 54 6.40 21.20 -2.51
C LEU A 54 5.52 21.63 -1.33
N PRO A 55 4.20 21.83 -1.55
CA PRO A 55 3.27 22.11 -0.47
C PRO A 55 3.27 21.01 0.59
N THR A 56 3.26 21.40 1.86
CA THR A 56 3.10 20.45 2.97
C THR A 56 1.61 20.13 3.15
N LEU A 57 1.28 18.85 3.28
CA LEU A 57 -0.06 18.37 3.63
C LEU A 57 -0.22 18.28 5.15
N ASP A 58 -1.47 18.27 5.63
CA ASP A 58 -1.76 18.13 7.05
C ASP A 58 -1.26 16.77 7.57
N ALA A 59 -0.47 16.82 8.65
CA ALA A 59 0.10 15.63 9.28
C ALA A 59 -0.95 14.73 9.93
N ASN A 60 -2.13 15.27 10.26
CA ASN A 60 -3.24 14.52 10.85
C ASN A 60 -4.17 13.89 9.80
N SER A 61 -3.93 14.14 8.51
CA SER A 61 -4.73 13.55 7.45
C SER A 61 -4.55 12.03 7.39
N ARG A 62 -5.64 11.33 7.08
CA ARG A 62 -5.64 9.89 6.85
C ARG A 62 -4.64 9.49 5.76
N ILE A 63 -3.97 8.36 5.96
CA ILE A 63 -3.16 7.70 4.94
C ILE A 63 -4.05 6.67 4.24
N GLY A 64 -4.22 6.80 2.93
CA GLY A 64 -4.94 5.83 2.12
C GLY A 64 -4.07 4.66 1.67
N ALA A 65 -4.67 3.73 0.94
CA ALA A 65 -3.93 2.68 0.25
C ALA A 65 -2.85 3.29 -0.65
N CYS A 66 -1.64 2.74 -0.65
CA CYS A 66 -0.48 3.30 -1.36
C CYS A 66 -0.62 3.27 -2.89
N VAL A 67 -1.45 2.37 -3.41
CA VAL A 67 -1.80 2.26 -4.83
C VAL A 67 -3.31 2.37 -4.99
N ASN A 68 -3.75 3.31 -5.83
CA ASN A 68 -5.13 3.45 -6.25
C ASN A 68 -5.47 2.43 -7.35
N ASN A 69 -6.63 1.80 -7.23
CA ASN A 69 -7.23 0.92 -8.23
C ASN A 69 -6.24 -0.09 -8.87
N PRO A 70 -5.53 -0.92 -8.07
CA PRO A 70 -4.70 -1.97 -8.62
C PRO A 70 -5.56 -2.98 -9.38
N SER A 71 -5.00 -3.56 -10.45
CA SER A 71 -5.74 -4.49 -11.29
C SER A 71 -5.85 -5.90 -10.69
N LYS A 72 -4.88 -6.30 -9.85
CA LYS A 72 -4.80 -7.63 -9.25
C LYS A 72 -4.21 -7.53 -7.85
N PHE A 73 -4.69 -8.36 -6.93
CA PHE A 73 -4.05 -8.66 -5.65
C PHE A 73 -3.72 -10.15 -5.66
N LEU A 74 -2.44 -10.48 -5.75
CA LEU A 74 -1.94 -11.86 -5.74
C LEU A 74 -1.13 -12.07 -4.47
N GLY A 75 -1.43 -13.12 -3.71
CA GLY A 75 -0.70 -13.53 -2.52
C GLY A 75 0.08 -14.83 -2.76
N ILE A 76 1.16 -15.01 -2.01
CA ILE A 76 2.00 -16.20 -2.06
C ILE A 76 1.92 -16.92 -0.71
N GLY A 77 1.20 -18.05 -0.68
CA GLY A 77 1.02 -18.84 0.53
C GLY A 77 2.30 -19.56 0.96
N LEU A 78 2.47 -19.71 2.28
CA LEU A 78 3.58 -20.45 2.91
C LEU A 78 4.98 -20.02 2.44
N ASN A 79 5.18 -18.72 2.20
CA ASN A 79 6.46 -18.18 1.71
C ASN A 79 7.49 -17.90 2.82
N PHE A 80 7.20 -18.29 4.07
CA PHE A 80 8.12 -18.25 5.20
C PHE A 80 8.27 -19.67 5.77
N LYS A 81 9.51 -20.17 5.81
CA LYS A 81 9.80 -21.55 6.28
C LYS A 81 9.32 -21.79 7.72
N ASP A 82 9.51 -20.80 8.58
CA ASP A 82 9.11 -20.89 9.98
C ASP A 82 7.59 -20.96 10.12
N HIS A 83 6.85 -20.22 9.29
CA HIS A 83 5.38 -20.27 9.25
C HIS A 83 4.85 -21.65 8.79
N ALA A 84 5.48 -22.27 7.79
CA ALA A 84 5.15 -23.64 7.40
C ALA A 84 5.41 -24.64 8.54
N THR A 85 6.52 -24.46 9.27
CA THR A 85 6.89 -25.30 10.41
C THR A 85 5.92 -25.14 11.58
N GLU A 86 5.51 -23.90 11.89
CA GLU A 86 4.54 -23.57 12.94
C GLU A 86 3.19 -24.27 12.71
N GLN A 87 2.72 -24.28 11.46
CA GLN A 87 1.47 -24.95 11.09
C GLN A 87 1.61 -26.47 10.90
N ASN A 88 2.80 -27.04 11.11
CA ASN A 88 3.13 -28.44 10.80
C ASN A 88 2.79 -28.84 9.35
N LEU A 89 2.98 -27.90 8.42
CA LEU A 89 2.75 -28.11 6.99
C LEU A 89 4.07 -28.43 6.27
N PRO A 90 4.06 -29.28 5.23
CA PRO A 90 5.24 -29.52 4.42
C PRO A 90 5.65 -28.23 3.69
N ILE A 91 6.97 -27.98 3.60
CA ILE A 91 7.50 -26.87 2.80
C ILE A 91 7.09 -27.10 1.34
N PRO A 92 6.39 -26.15 0.69
CA PRO A 92 5.96 -26.30 -0.69
C PRO A 92 7.16 -26.47 -1.63
N LYS A 93 7.02 -27.34 -2.64
CA LYS A 93 8.01 -27.50 -3.72
C LYS A 93 7.86 -26.45 -4.82
N GLU A 94 6.72 -25.79 -4.87
CA GLU A 94 6.34 -24.77 -5.84
C GLU A 94 5.52 -23.66 -5.13
N PRO A 95 5.50 -22.42 -5.65
CA PRO A 95 4.74 -21.34 -5.04
C PRO A 95 3.24 -21.60 -5.02
N ILE A 96 2.61 -21.45 -3.87
CA ILE A 96 1.15 -21.46 -3.73
C ILE A 96 0.65 -20.06 -4.04
N ILE A 97 -0.07 -19.89 -5.14
CA ILE A 97 -0.58 -18.58 -5.56
C ILE A 97 -2.08 -18.52 -5.31
N PHE A 98 -2.54 -17.46 -4.66
CA PHE A 98 -3.96 -17.15 -4.50
C PHE A 98 -4.23 -15.68 -4.84
N SER A 99 -5.50 -15.31 -4.95
CA SER A 99 -5.91 -13.94 -5.23
C SER A 99 -6.90 -13.42 -4.20
N LYS A 100 -6.84 -12.12 -3.92
CA LYS A 100 -7.88 -11.39 -3.20
C LYS A 100 -8.58 -10.43 -4.16
N PHE A 101 -9.84 -10.12 -3.90
CA PHE A 101 -10.52 -9.05 -4.62
C PHE A 101 -9.93 -7.71 -4.18
N THR A 102 -9.68 -6.80 -5.13
CA THR A 102 -8.98 -5.53 -4.88
C THR A 102 -9.78 -4.55 -4.02
N ASN A 103 -11.08 -4.78 -3.86
CA ASN A 103 -11.92 -4.04 -2.93
C ASN A 103 -11.61 -4.33 -1.44
N CYS A 104 -10.76 -5.31 -1.12
CA CYS A 104 -10.33 -5.56 0.25
C CYS A 104 -9.21 -4.62 0.73
N ILE A 105 -8.67 -3.77 -0.16
CA ILE A 105 -7.51 -2.92 0.13
C ILE A 105 -7.98 -1.67 0.87
N VAL A 106 -7.39 -1.40 2.03
CA VAL A 106 -7.65 -0.21 2.84
C VAL A 106 -6.34 0.50 3.19
N GLY A 107 -6.44 1.70 3.75
CA GLY A 107 -5.29 2.44 4.27
C GLY A 107 -4.67 1.76 5.49
N PRO A 108 -3.39 2.06 5.80
CA PRO A 108 -2.64 1.36 6.87
C PRO A 108 -3.23 1.51 8.27
N ASN A 109 -4.07 2.53 8.51
CA ASN A 109 -4.71 2.79 9.81
C ASN A 109 -6.25 2.75 9.72
N ASP A 110 -6.80 2.23 8.62
CA ASP A 110 -8.24 2.09 8.48
C ASP A 110 -8.77 0.93 9.33
N ASN A 111 -10.02 1.04 9.73
CA ASN A 111 -10.71 -0.06 10.39
C ASN A 111 -10.88 -1.25 9.42
N ILE A 112 -10.69 -2.46 9.94
CA ILE A 112 -11.02 -3.69 9.22
C ILE A 112 -12.46 -4.08 9.57
N GLU A 113 -13.31 -4.16 8.54
CA GLU A 113 -14.69 -4.63 8.71
C GLU A 113 -14.73 -6.16 8.81
N VAL A 114 -14.91 -6.67 10.02
CA VAL A 114 -15.08 -8.11 10.26
C VAL A 114 -16.56 -8.50 10.05
N PRO A 115 -16.87 -9.46 9.17
CA PRO A 115 -18.26 -9.87 8.92
C PRO A 115 -18.96 -10.39 10.19
N LYS A 116 -20.25 -10.07 10.32
CA LYS A 116 -21.12 -10.65 11.36
C LYS A 116 -21.07 -12.18 11.21
N ASN A 117 -20.64 -12.90 12.25
CA ASN A 117 -20.41 -14.36 12.31
C ASN A 117 -19.01 -14.86 11.89
N SER A 118 -18.03 -13.99 11.63
CA SER A 118 -16.63 -14.46 11.54
C SER A 118 -16.11 -14.82 12.93
N ASN A 119 -15.80 -16.10 13.14
CA ASN A 119 -15.32 -16.61 14.44
C ASN A 119 -13.80 -16.88 14.46
N HIS A 120 -13.14 -16.82 13.31
CA HIS A 120 -11.72 -17.18 13.12
C HIS A 120 -11.01 -16.14 12.24
N THR A 121 -11.32 -14.86 12.42
CA THR A 121 -10.55 -13.80 11.79
C THR A 121 -9.14 -13.81 12.38
N ASP A 122 -8.14 -13.87 11.52
CA ASP A 122 -6.73 -13.88 11.91
C ASP A 122 -5.93 -12.84 11.12
N TRP A 123 -4.67 -12.66 11.47
CA TRP A 123 -3.76 -11.68 10.89
C TRP A 123 -2.59 -12.37 10.17
N GLU A 124 -2.18 -11.77 9.05
CA GLU A 124 -0.96 -12.14 8.33
C GLU A 124 -0.23 -10.86 7.94
N VAL A 125 1.10 -10.84 8.11
CA VAL A 125 1.96 -9.73 7.69
C VAL A 125 2.82 -10.22 6.54
N GLU A 126 2.74 -9.52 5.41
CA GLU A 126 3.44 -9.85 4.17
C GLU A 126 4.30 -8.66 3.69
N ILE A 127 5.19 -8.91 2.71
CA ILE A 127 6.02 -7.91 2.05
C ILE A 127 5.79 -7.86 0.54
#